data_AF-A0A7Y0R311-F1
#
_entry.id   AF-A0A7Y0R311-F1
#
_cell.length_a   1.000
_cell.length_b   1.000
_cell.length_c   1.000
_cell.angle_alpha   90.00
_cell.angle_beta   90.00
_cell.angle_gamma   90.00
#
_symmetry.space_group_name_H-M   'P 1'
#
loop_
_entity.id
_entity.type
_entity.pdbx_description
1 polymer ?
#
loop_
_entity_poly.entity_id
_entity_poly.type
_entity_poly.pdbx_seq_one_letter_code
_entity_poly.pdbx_strand_id
1 'polypeptide(L)'
;FGGGFIYDGKVFSGRNHVAGEVGHTRLPIDAWFHLGENAPLLGCGCDKKGCLDSYLSGRGFELLYAHYYGEEKKAIDIIKAHAEGEAKAVEHVERFMELLAICFANIFTATDPHVVVLGGGLSNFELIYEEMPKRIPKYL
;
A
#
# COMPACT_ATOMS: atom_id res chain seq x y z
N PHE A 1 -4.25 -0.51 -6.79
CA PHE A 1 -4.73 -0.84 -5.44
C PHE A 1 -6.22 -0.59 -5.42
N GLY A 2 -6.97 -1.57 -4.96
CA GLY A 2 -8.42 -1.60 -5.03
C GLY A 2 -8.85 -3.05 -4.80
N GLY A 3 -10.16 -3.28 -4.74
CA GLY A 3 -10.66 -4.63 -4.52
C GLY A 3 -12.17 -4.66 -4.46
N GLY A 4 -12.68 -5.64 -3.73
CA GLY A 4 -14.10 -5.82 -3.50
C GLY A 4 -14.34 -6.41 -2.13
N PHE A 5 -15.52 -6.15 -1.58
CA PHE A 5 -15.97 -6.77 -0.35
C PHE A 5 -16.89 -7.95 -0.64
N ILE A 6 -16.63 -9.07 0.01
CA ILE A 6 -17.43 -10.29 -0.08
C ILE A 6 -18.06 -10.55 1.29
N TYR A 7 -19.40 -10.60 1.35
CA TYR A 7 -20.15 -10.98 2.54
C TYR A 7 -21.00 -12.21 2.20
N ASP A 8 -20.90 -13.26 3.02
CA ASP A 8 -21.61 -14.53 2.82
C ASP A 8 -21.49 -15.10 1.40
N GLY A 9 -20.28 -15.05 0.84
CA GLY A 9 -19.98 -15.54 -0.51
C GLY A 9 -20.54 -14.68 -1.65
N LYS A 10 -21.07 -13.48 -1.36
CA LYS A 10 -21.63 -12.57 -2.36
C LYS A 10 -20.86 -11.25 -2.41
N VAL A 11 -20.67 -10.73 -3.62
CA VAL A 11 -20.10 -9.40 -3.83
C VAL A 11 -21.04 -8.34 -3.28
N PHE A 12 -20.53 -7.46 -2.44
CA PHE A 12 -21.21 -6.24 -2.05
C PHE A 12 -20.81 -5.11 -2.98
N SER A 13 -21.71 -4.74 -3.91
CA SER A 13 -21.43 -3.68 -4.90
C SER A 13 -21.58 -2.27 -4.33
N GLY A 14 -22.37 -2.09 -3.27
CA GLY A 14 -22.80 -0.78 -2.78
C GLY A 14 -23.74 -0.05 -3.76
N ARG A 15 -24.27 1.10 -3.34
CA ARG A 15 -25.29 1.87 -4.09
C ARG A 15 -24.87 2.27 -5.51
N ASN A 16 -23.60 2.64 -5.67
CA ASN A 16 -23.07 3.18 -6.92
C ASN A 16 -22.03 2.25 -7.59
N HIS A 17 -21.98 0.97 -7.19
CA HIS A 17 -21.01 0.00 -7.74
C HIS A 17 -19.53 0.35 -7.50
N VAL A 18 -19.24 1.05 -6.40
CA VAL A 18 -17.87 1.48 -6.02
C VAL A 18 -17.45 0.97 -4.64
N ALA A 19 -18.22 0.07 -4.02
CA ALA A 19 -17.79 -0.54 -2.76
C ALA A 19 -16.53 -1.40 -3.01
N GLY A 20 -15.48 -1.16 -2.22
CA GLY A 20 -14.17 -1.79 -2.41
C GLY A 20 -13.16 -0.94 -3.19
N GLU A 21 -13.54 0.24 -3.68
CA GLU A 21 -12.63 1.23 -4.30
C GLU A 21 -11.75 1.94 -3.26
N VAL A 22 -11.17 1.18 -2.33
CA VAL A 22 -10.32 1.66 -1.23
C VAL A 22 -9.04 2.34 -1.74
N GLY A 23 -8.60 2.05 -2.97
CA GLY A 23 -7.48 2.77 -3.60
C GLY A 23 -7.75 4.24 -3.87
N HIS A 24 -9.02 4.63 -3.93
CA HIS A 24 -9.44 6.00 -4.18
C HIS A 24 -9.83 6.77 -2.91
N THR A 25 -9.56 6.23 -1.72
CA THR A 25 -9.49 7.03 -0.48
C THR A 25 -8.16 7.76 -0.42
N ARG A 26 -8.04 8.80 0.42
CA ARG A 26 -6.76 9.51 0.63
C ARG A 26 -5.95 8.81 1.72
N LEU A 27 -4.63 8.97 1.69
CA LEU A 27 -3.76 8.53 2.77
C LEU A 27 -4.31 9.03 4.11
N PRO A 28 -4.42 8.17 5.14
CA PRO A 28 -4.72 8.62 6.48
C PRO A 28 -3.55 9.48 7.01
N ILE A 29 -3.85 10.33 8.01
CA ILE A 29 -2.92 11.38 8.44
C ILE A 29 -1.63 10.83 9.05
N ASP A 30 -1.72 9.70 9.75
CA ASP A 30 -0.59 8.92 10.27
C ASP A 30 0.30 8.35 9.17
N ALA A 31 -0.27 7.85 8.06
CA ALA A 31 0.49 7.42 6.89
C ALA A 31 1.21 8.60 6.21
N TRP A 32 0.58 9.78 6.19
CA TRP A 32 1.22 11.00 5.69
C TRP A 32 2.41 11.40 6.56
N PHE A 33 2.26 11.39 7.89
CA PHE A 33 3.37 11.69 8.81
C PHE A 33 4.50 10.66 8.75
N HIS A 34 4.18 9.38 8.52
CA HIS A 34 5.17 8.32 8.33
C HIS A 34 6.08 8.58 7.11
N LEU A 35 5.54 9.15 6.03
CA LEU A 35 6.34 9.55 4.86
C LEU A 35 7.27 10.75 5.14
N GLY A 36 7.05 11.46 6.25
CA GLY A 36 7.92 12.55 6.72
C GLY A 36 7.79 13.85 5.92
N GLU A 37 8.69 14.79 6.18
CA GLU A 37 8.64 16.15 5.60
C GLU A 37 8.77 16.16 4.07
N ASN A 38 9.45 15.17 3.51
CA ASN A 38 9.63 15.01 2.07
C ASN A 38 8.54 14.12 1.42
N ALA A 39 7.39 13.92 2.07
CA ALA A 39 6.31 13.09 1.51
C ALA A 39 5.83 13.62 0.13
N PRO A 40 5.85 12.79 -0.94
CA PRO A 40 5.33 13.23 -2.23
C PRO A 40 3.80 13.23 -2.21
N LEU A 41 3.17 14.32 -2.67
CA LEU A 41 1.72 14.36 -2.92
C LEU A 41 1.42 13.89 -4.35
N LEU A 42 1.29 12.57 -4.52
CA LEU A 42 1.15 11.93 -5.83
C LEU A 42 -0.26 12.15 -6.41
N GLY A 43 -0.33 12.42 -7.72
CA GLY A 43 -1.59 12.48 -8.46
C GLY A 43 -2.20 11.09 -8.68
N CYS A 44 -3.52 11.05 -8.86
CA CYS A 44 -4.27 9.84 -9.18
C CYS A 44 -5.15 10.09 -10.42
N GLY A 45 -5.39 9.04 -11.21
CA GLY A 45 -6.22 9.11 -12.41
C GLY A 45 -7.70 9.45 -12.14
N CYS A 46 -8.16 9.43 -10.88
CA CYS A 46 -9.50 9.87 -10.47
C CYS A 46 -9.60 11.38 -10.18
N ASP A 47 -8.64 12.16 -10.68
CA ASP A 47 -8.51 13.62 -10.51
C ASP A 47 -8.30 14.08 -9.07
N LYS A 48 -7.90 13.17 -8.17
CA LYS A 48 -7.51 13.49 -6.80
C LYS A 48 -6.00 13.39 -6.63
N LYS A 49 -5.53 13.86 -5.48
CA LYS A 49 -4.14 13.71 -5.04
C LYS A 49 -4.11 12.95 -3.72
N GLY A 50 -3.03 12.22 -3.47
CA GLY A 50 -2.84 11.49 -2.23
C GLY A 50 -3.67 10.21 -2.11
N CYS A 51 -4.15 9.63 -3.23
CA CYS A 51 -4.92 8.39 -3.19
C CYS A 51 -4.04 7.17 -2.91
N LEU A 52 -4.52 6.22 -2.10
CA LEU A 52 -3.78 4.99 -1.75
C LEU A 52 -3.24 4.26 -2.98
N ASP A 53 -3.99 4.24 -4.09
CA ASP A 53 -3.58 3.64 -5.36
C ASP A 53 -2.22 4.15 -5.87
N SER A 54 -1.96 5.44 -5.70
CA SER A 54 -0.72 6.07 -6.14
C SER A 54 0.49 5.69 -5.27
N TYR A 55 0.29 5.07 -4.10
CA TYR A 55 1.36 4.70 -3.16
C TYR A 55 1.51 3.18 -3.00
N LEU A 56 0.40 2.46 -2.84
CA LEU A 56 0.36 1.04 -2.46
C LEU A 56 0.29 0.07 -3.66
N SER A 57 0.20 0.60 -4.89
CA SER A 57 0.30 -0.21 -6.10
C SER A 57 1.77 -0.54 -6.42
N GLY A 58 2.00 -1.50 -7.33
CA GLY A 58 3.34 -1.76 -7.87
C GLY A 58 4.00 -0.51 -8.46
N ARG A 59 3.22 0.34 -9.14
CA ARG A 59 3.71 1.62 -9.63
C ARG A 59 3.99 2.61 -8.49
N GLY A 60 3.15 2.64 -7.47
CA GLY A 60 3.36 3.48 -6.28
C GLY A 60 4.64 3.12 -5.53
N PHE A 61 4.94 1.82 -5.39
CA PHE A 61 6.20 1.32 -4.85
C PHE A 61 7.41 1.87 -5.63
N GLU A 62 7.40 1.76 -6.96
CA GLU A 62 8.45 2.32 -7.83
C GLU A 62 8.58 3.85 -7.72
N LEU A 63 7.45 4.57 -7.71
CA LEU A 63 7.42 6.03 -7.61
C LEU A 63 7.97 6.53 -6.28
N LEU A 64 7.64 5.84 -5.18
CA LEU A 64 8.20 6.14 -3.88
C LEU A 64 9.71 5.93 -3.88
N TYR A 65 10.21 4.82 -4.44
CA TYR A 65 11.65 4.60 -4.56
C TYR A 65 12.33 5.75 -5.35
N ALA A 66 11.77 6.07 -6.53
CA ALA A 66 12.31 7.14 -7.37
C ALA A 66 12.31 8.50 -6.67
N HIS A 67 11.27 8.81 -5.91
CA HIS A 67 11.16 10.07 -5.16
C HIS A 67 12.22 10.21 -4.08
N TYR A 68 12.42 9.20 -3.23
CA TYR A 68 13.37 9.30 -2.11
C TYR A 68 14.83 9.15 -2.55
N TYR A 69 15.11 8.46 -3.66
CA TYR A 69 16.48 8.11 -4.06
C TYR A 69 16.95 8.72 -5.38
N GLY A 70 16.07 9.41 -6.12
CA GLY A 70 16.39 10.04 -7.40
C GLY A 70 16.71 9.03 -8.51
N GLU A 71 16.23 7.78 -8.39
CA GLU A 71 16.57 6.68 -9.28
C GLU A 71 15.30 5.89 -9.65
N GLU A 72 15.04 5.75 -10.95
CA GLU A 72 13.96 4.87 -11.40
C GLU A 72 14.42 3.41 -11.45
N LYS A 73 13.88 2.58 -10.55
CA LYS A 73 14.02 1.13 -10.58
C LYS A 73 12.66 0.46 -10.69
N LYS A 74 12.59 -0.72 -11.32
CA LYS A 74 11.37 -1.53 -11.35
C LYS A 74 11.19 -2.25 -10.02
N ALA A 75 9.94 -2.55 -9.66
CA ALA A 75 9.63 -3.22 -8.39
C ALA A 75 10.43 -4.53 -8.20
N ILE A 76 10.57 -5.34 -9.26
CA ILE A 76 11.33 -6.60 -9.22
C ILE A 76 12.81 -6.34 -8.90
N ASP A 77 13.40 -5.29 -9.48
CA ASP A 77 14.81 -4.96 -9.25
C ASP A 77 15.03 -4.39 -7.85
N ILE A 78 14.08 -3.61 -7.32
CA ILE A 78 14.12 -3.12 -5.94
C ILE A 78 14.00 -4.29 -4.95
N ILE A 79 13.10 -5.24 -5.20
CA ILE A 79 12.95 -6.44 -4.36
C ILE A 79 14.22 -7.29 -4.39
N LYS A 80 14.83 -7.45 -5.57
CA LYS A 80 16.12 -8.15 -5.71
C LYS A 80 17.23 -7.43 -4.93
N ALA A 81 17.36 -6.12 -5.10
CA ALA A 81 18.34 -5.30 -4.37
C ALA A 81 18.13 -5.38 -2.85
N HIS A 82 16.87 -5.41 -2.39
CA HIS A 82 16.53 -5.64 -0.99
C HIS A 82 17.03 -7.01 -0.51
N ALA A 83 16.80 -8.08 -1.27
CA ALA A 83 17.27 -9.42 -0.93
C ALA A 83 18.81 -9.52 -0.89
N GLU A 84 19.50 -8.71 -1.70
CA GLU A 84 20.95 -8.57 -1.71
C GLU A 84 21.48 -7.64 -0.59
N GLY A 85 20.59 -7.01 0.18
CA GLY A 85 20.95 -6.14 1.31
C GLY A 85 21.38 -4.73 0.90
N GLU A 86 21.03 -4.26 -0.31
CA GLU A 86 21.34 -2.89 -0.73
C GLU A 86 20.63 -1.87 0.17
N ALA A 87 21.41 -0.98 0.80
CA ALA A 87 20.92 -0.10 1.87
C ALA A 87 19.68 0.74 1.47
N LYS A 88 19.65 1.29 0.25
CA LYS A 88 18.50 2.07 -0.25
C LYS A 88 17.25 1.21 -0.40
N ALA A 89 17.39 -0.02 -0.91
CA ALA A 89 16.28 -0.94 -1.09
C ALA A 89 15.75 -1.45 0.25
N VAL A 90 16.63 -1.72 1.22
CA VAL A 90 16.26 -2.06 2.60
C VAL A 90 15.44 -0.94 3.25
N GLU A 91 15.94 0.30 3.20
CA GLU A 91 15.23 1.46 3.75
C GLU A 91 13.88 1.71 3.02
N HIS A 92 13.85 1.54 1.70
CA HIS A 92 12.63 1.67 0.91
C HIS A 92 11.55 0.65 1.31
N VAL A 93 11.93 -0.62 1.40
CA VAL A 93 11.00 -1.70 1.75
C VAL A 93 10.51 -1.51 3.18
N GLU A 94 11.36 -1.13 4.12
CA GLU A 94 10.95 -0.79 5.49
C GLU A 94 9.90 0.34 5.51
N ARG A 95 10.18 1.44 4.78
CA ARG A 95 9.23 2.55 4.62
C ARG A 95 7.90 2.07 4.04
N PHE A 96 7.94 1.23 3.01
CA PHE A 96 6.74 0.74 2.35
C PHE A 96 5.93 -0.24 3.21
N MET A 97 6.58 -1.15 3.94
CA MET A 97 5.90 -2.12 4.81
C MET A 97 5.15 -1.43 5.94
N GLU A 98 5.77 -0.42 6.56
CA GLU A 98 5.11 0.35 7.61
C GLU A 98 3.96 1.20 7.04
N LEU A 99 4.16 1.82 5.87
CA LEU A 99 3.10 2.56 5.16
C LEU A 99 1.89 1.67 4.85
N LEU A 100 2.16 0.45 4.35
CA LEU A 100 1.13 -0.54 4.03
C LEU A 100 0.38 -0.97 5.29
N ALA A 101 1.09 -1.21 6.39
CA ALA A 101 0.49 -1.59 7.66
C ALA A 101 -0.44 -0.50 8.23
N ILE A 102 -0.01 0.78 8.21
CA ILE A 102 -0.84 1.92 8.65
C ILE A 102 -2.14 2.00 7.82
N CYS A 103 -2.01 1.89 6.49
CA CYS A 103 -3.15 1.95 5.59
C CYS A 103 -4.10 0.76 5.78
N PHE A 104 -3.57 -0.46 5.94
CA PHE A 104 -4.38 -1.65 6.20
C PHE A 104 -5.11 -1.55 7.53
N ALA A 105 -4.46 -1.12 8.61
CA ALA A 105 -5.12 -0.96 9.89
C ALA A 105 -6.29 0.01 9.81
N ASN A 106 -6.11 1.18 9.18
CA ASN A 106 -7.21 2.14 8.95
C ASN A 106 -8.38 1.52 8.16
N ILE A 107 -8.10 0.69 7.15
CA ILE A 107 -9.15 -0.03 6.41
C ILE A 107 -9.82 -1.05 7.33
N PHE A 108 -9.05 -1.83 8.08
CA PHE A 108 -9.56 -2.91 8.93
C PHE A 108 -10.41 -2.37 10.09
N THR A 109 -10.03 -1.27 10.72
CA THR A 109 -10.87 -0.59 11.73
C THR A 109 -12.24 -0.21 11.16
N ALA A 110 -12.33 0.12 9.87
CA ALA A 110 -13.58 0.49 9.21
C ALA A 110 -14.39 -0.72 8.70
N THR A 111 -13.74 -1.81 8.28
CA THR A 111 -14.39 -2.93 7.58
C THR A 111 -14.40 -4.26 8.32
N ASP A 112 -13.51 -4.43 9.30
CA ASP A 112 -13.29 -5.63 10.12
C ASP A 112 -13.41 -6.97 9.36
N PRO A 113 -12.55 -7.20 8.34
CA PRO A 113 -12.65 -8.39 7.51
C PRO A 113 -12.10 -9.62 8.23
N HIS A 114 -12.80 -10.75 8.13
CA HIS A 114 -12.32 -12.04 8.65
C HIS A 114 -11.03 -12.52 7.96
N VAL A 115 -10.87 -12.20 6.67
CA VAL A 115 -9.73 -12.60 5.84
C VAL A 115 -9.49 -11.55 4.76
N VAL A 116 -8.22 -11.31 4.45
CA VAL A 116 -7.79 -10.44 3.35
C VAL A 116 -7.01 -11.28 2.34
N VAL A 117 -7.39 -11.18 1.07
CA VAL A 117 -6.71 -11.84 -0.04
C VAL A 117 -6.03 -10.77 -0.88
N LEU A 118 -4.71 -10.87 -1.03
CA LEU A 118 -3.93 -9.96 -1.85
C LEU A 118 -3.73 -10.56 -3.25
N GLY A 119 -3.81 -9.72 -4.26
CA GLY A 119 -3.55 -10.08 -5.65
C GLY A 119 -2.78 -8.99 -6.39
N GLY A 120 -2.39 -9.29 -7.64
CA GLY A 120 -1.59 -8.39 -8.48
C GLY A 120 -0.08 -8.61 -8.31
N GLY A 121 0.73 -7.85 -9.06
CA GLY A 121 2.17 -8.13 -9.17
C GLY A 121 2.93 -8.12 -7.83
N LEU A 122 2.64 -7.15 -6.94
CA LEU A 122 3.29 -7.05 -5.63
C LEU A 122 2.87 -8.15 -4.64
N SER A 123 1.75 -8.84 -4.87
CA SER A 123 1.37 -9.94 -3.96
C SER A 123 2.33 -11.13 -4.07
N ASN A 124 3.25 -11.15 -5.03
CA ASN A 124 4.32 -12.14 -5.10
C ASN A 124 5.53 -11.78 -4.23
N PHE A 125 5.51 -10.63 -3.53
CA PHE A 125 6.55 -10.26 -2.58
C PHE A 125 6.22 -10.84 -1.20
N GLU A 126 6.72 -12.05 -0.92
CA GLU A 126 6.36 -12.86 0.26
C GLU A 126 6.53 -12.14 1.60
N LEU A 127 7.49 -11.21 1.68
CA LEU A 127 7.75 -10.43 2.89
C LEU A 127 6.51 -9.67 3.38
N ILE A 128 5.57 -9.32 2.49
CA ILE A 128 4.29 -8.70 2.88
C ILE A 128 3.54 -9.61 3.88
N TYR A 129 3.47 -10.92 3.63
CA TYR A 129 2.75 -11.86 4.50
C TYR A 129 3.46 -12.10 5.83
N GLU A 130 4.78 -11.96 5.86
CA GLU A 130 5.56 -12.07 7.10
C GLU A 130 5.45 -10.81 7.97
N GLU A 131 5.46 -9.63 7.34
CA GLU A 131 5.56 -8.34 8.04
C GLU A 131 4.21 -7.77 8.46
N MET A 132 3.16 -7.95 7.66
CA MET A 132 1.84 -7.40 7.98
C MET A 132 1.29 -7.86 9.34
N PRO A 133 1.35 -9.17 9.71
CA PRO A 133 0.91 -9.62 11.04
C PRO A 133 1.71 -9.02 12.21
N LYS A 134 2.96 -8.61 11.98
CA LYS A 134 3.82 -8.02 13.01
C LYS A 134 3.54 -6.52 13.19
N ARG A 135 3.21 -5.82 12.11
CA ARG A 135 3.13 -4.35 12.06
C ARG A 135 1.72 -3.80 12.26
N ILE A 136 0.72 -4.44 11.66
CA ILE A 136 -0.67 -3.97 11.71
C ILE A 136 -1.21 -3.79 13.15
N PRO A 137 -0.96 -4.70 14.12
CA PRO A 137 -1.54 -4.58 15.46
C PRO A 137 -1.21 -3.28 16.20
N LYS A 138 -0.11 -2.60 15.85
CA LYS A 138 0.28 -1.30 16.42
C LYS A 138 -0.70 -0.18 16.06
N TYR A 139 -1.47 -0.35 14.98
CA TYR A 139 -2.31 0.68 14.36
C TYR A 139 -3.81 0.36 14.42
N LEU A 140 -4.20 -0.75 15.06
CA LEU A 140 -5.59 -1.16 15.26
C LEU A 140 -6.19 -0.56 16.55
#